data_AF-A0A560LK25-F1
#
_entry.id   AF-A0A560LK25-F1
#
_cell.length_a   1.000
_cell.length_b   1.000
_cell.length_c   1.000
_cell.angle_alpha   90.00
_cell.angle_beta   90.00
_cell.angle_gamma   90.00
#
_symmetry.space_group_name_H-M   'P 1'
#
loop_
_entity.id
_entity.type
_entity.pdbx_description
1 polymer ?
#
loop_
_entity_poly.entity_id
_entity_poly.type
_entity_poly.pdbx_seq_one_letter_code
_entity_poly.pdbx_strand_id
1 'polypeptide(L)'
;MLKRIPLNQLRVGMFINDMEFATEVGAARFKPFLVSRGDEVRRLANEHVRSVVIDITKGADVAGMPQRNGPESFEAQLLNAFSKSEISRARQSIHDVAPHLRHVLEDARVNGCFADEAASTAVERIMLETLDNTGALIAVAKLKQKDEITFLHSFAVSALMIAFGRGLGHRQEDVRVLGLGGLVHDLGKMAIPDHILNKPGKLTSEEMDLVRAHPQKGY
;
A
#
# COMPACT_ATOMS: atom_id res chain seq x y z
N MET A 1 4.27 3.23 -30.57
CA MET A 1 3.40 2.58 -29.55
C MET A 1 3.81 3.16 -28.21
N LEU A 2 2.84 3.62 -27.41
CA LEU A 2 3.14 4.31 -26.15
C LEU A 2 3.08 3.34 -24.98
N LYS A 3 4.05 3.40 -24.07
CA LYS A 3 4.08 2.63 -22.82
C LYS A 3 4.32 3.56 -21.64
N ARG A 4 3.52 3.42 -20.58
CA ARG A 4 3.75 4.13 -19.32
C ARG A 4 4.70 3.30 -18.43
N ILE A 5 5.74 3.94 -17.91
CA ILE A 5 6.76 3.29 -17.08
C ILE A 5 7.06 4.14 -15.84
N PRO A 6 7.35 3.51 -14.68
CA PRO A 6 7.92 4.23 -13.54
C PRO A 6 9.32 4.78 -13.87
N LEU A 7 9.71 5.89 -13.24
CA LEU A 7 11.03 6.52 -13.46
C LEU A 7 12.22 5.58 -13.21
N ASN A 8 12.07 4.62 -12.30
CA ASN A 8 13.14 3.65 -11.99
C ASN A 8 13.44 2.68 -13.15
N GLN A 9 12.61 2.68 -14.20
CA GLN A 9 12.82 1.94 -15.44
C GLN A 9 13.34 2.85 -16.58
N LEU A 10 13.42 4.16 -16.38
CA LEU A 10 13.90 5.09 -17.39
C LEU A 10 15.42 4.99 -17.54
N ARG A 11 15.91 4.96 -18.78
CA ARG A 11 17.34 4.90 -19.09
C ARG A 11 17.66 5.56 -20.43
N VAL A 12 18.95 5.80 -20.65
CA VAL A 12 19.48 6.32 -21.91
C VAL A 12 19.04 5.44 -23.08
N GLY A 13 18.61 6.08 -24.17
CA GLY A 13 18.05 5.44 -25.36
C GLY A 13 16.53 5.41 -25.39
N MET A 14 15.82 5.76 -24.30
CA MET A 14 14.36 5.82 -24.28
C MET A 14 13.83 7.16 -24.79
N PHE A 15 12.76 7.13 -25.58
CA PHE A 15 12.10 8.34 -26.07
C PHE A 15 10.92 8.69 -25.16
N ILE A 16 10.98 9.80 -24.43
CA ILE A 16 9.89 10.27 -23.56
C ILE A 16 8.91 11.06 -24.42
N ASN A 17 7.69 10.56 -24.50
CA ASN A 17 6.56 11.20 -25.18
C ASN A 17 5.74 12.10 -24.25
N ASP A 18 5.65 11.76 -22.97
CA ASP A 18 4.92 12.55 -21.97
C ASP A 18 5.40 12.28 -20.53
N MET A 19 5.07 13.16 -19.57
CA MET A 19 5.42 13.04 -18.15
C MET A 19 4.23 13.30 -17.23
N GLU A 20 4.04 12.44 -16.24
CA GLU A 20 3.02 12.61 -15.19
C GLU A 20 3.69 13.14 -13.91
N PHE A 21 3.29 14.33 -13.45
CA PHE A 21 3.82 14.95 -12.23
C PHE A 21 2.98 14.59 -11.00
N ALA A 22 3.60 14.58 -9.81
CA ALA A 22 2.92 14.27 -8.55
C ALA A 22 1.98 15.39 -8.04
N THR A 23 2.11 16.61 -8.56
CA THR A 23 1.31 17.79 -8.17
C THR A 23 0.80 18.52 -9.41
N GLU A 24 -0.37 19.17 -9.32
CA GLU A 24 -0.94 20.02 -10.38
C GLU A 24 -0.22 21.37 -10.51
N VAL A 25 1.11 21.39 -10.38
CA VAL A 25 1.87 22.63 -10.59
C VAL A 25 2.07 22.80 -12.09
N GLY A 26 1.41 23.84 -12.61
CA GLY A 26 1.40 24.36 -13.97
C GLY A 26 2.27 23.62 -14.98
N ALA A 27 1.60 23.05 -15.99
CA ALA A 27 2.21 22.36 -17.13
C ALA A 27 3.33 23.21 -17.75
N ALA A 28 4.57 23.04 -17.25
CA ALA A 28 5.76 23.47 -17.93
C ALA A 28 5.69 22.83 -19.33
N ARG A 29 6.04 23.61 -20.35
CA ARG A 29 5.86 23.23 -21.75
C ARG A 29 6.76 22.03 -22.08
N PHE A 30 6.27 20.83 -21.81
CA PHE A 30 6.99 19.59 -22.03
C PHE A 30 7.16 19.38 -23.53
N LYS A 31 8.39 19.14 -23.96
CA LYS A 31 8.69 18.74 -25.33
C LYS A 31 9.21 17.31 -25.31
N PRO A 32 8.61 16.39 -26.09
CA PRO A 32 9.11 15.03 -26.22
C PRO A 32 10.58 15.02 -26.63
N PHE A 33 11.38 14.15 -26.00
CA PHE A 33 12.81 14.05 -26.28
C PHE A 33 13.36 12.64 -26.07
N LEU A 34 14.47 12.35 -26.74
CA LEU A 34 15.24 11.11 -26.55
C LEU A 34 16.22 11.30 -25.39
N VAL A 35 16.11 10.46 -24.35
CA VAL A 35 17.10 10.44 -23.26
C VAL A 35 18.43 10.00 -23.82
N SER A 36 19.37 10.92 -23.93
CA SER A 36 20.67 10.69 -24.57
C SER A 36 21.81 10.65 -23.55
N ARG A 37 21.58 11.18 -22.33
CA ARG A 37 22.59 11.27 -21.27
C ARG A 37 22.05 10.79 -19.92
N GLY A 38 22.90 10.13 -19.14
CA GLY A 38 22.50 9.62 -17.81
C GLY A 38 22.12 10.74 -16.81
N ASP A 39 22.58 11.96 -17.03
CA ASP A 39 22.25 13.12 -16.19
C ASP A 39 20.80 13.58 -16.37
N GLU A 40 20.19 13.32 -17.53
CA GLU A 40 18.78 13.65 -17.82
C GLU A 40 17.84 12.77 -16.98
N VAL A 41 18.17 11.49 -16.83
CA VAL A 41 17.44 10.56 -15.96
C VAL A 41 17.48 11.04 -14.50
N ARG A 42 18.66 11.49 -14.04
CA ARG A 42 18.85 12.01 -12.68
C ARG A 42 18.09 13.31 -12.43
N ARG A 43 18.01 14.20 -13.41
CA ARG A 43 17.21 15.43 -13.32
C ARG A 43 15.72 15.14 -13.15
N LEU A 44 15.18 14.23 -13.97
CA LEU A 44 13.77 13.84 -13.90
C LEU A 44 13.38 13.20 -12.56
N ALA A 45 14.31 12.44 -11.94
CA ALA A 45 14.10 11.89 -10.61
C ALA A 45 13.95 12.96 -9.51
N ASN A 46 14.53 14.15 -9.71
CA ASN A 46 14.47 15.26 -8.76
C ASN A 46 13.26 16.20 -8.99
N GLU A 47 12.55 16.06 -10.11
CA GLU A 47 11.47 16.99 -10.53
C GLU A 47 10.06 16.54 -10.11
N HIS A 48 9.93 15.67 -9.08
CA HIS A 48 8.64 15.13 -8.61
C HIS A 48 7.79 14.46 -9.71
N VAL A 49 8.46 13.94 -10.75
CA VAL A 49 7.80 13.14 -11.80
C VAL A 49 7.40 11.79 -11.19
N ARG A 50 6.14 11.39 -11.36
CA ARG A 50 5.61 10.12 -10.85
C ARG A 50 5.85 8.99 -11.84
N SER A 51 5.58 9.26 -13.11
CA SER A 51 5.74 8.29 -14.19
C SER A 51 6.02 9.00 -15.52
N VAL A 52 6.55 8.27 -16.49
CA VAL A 52 6.81 8.79 -17.84
C VAL A 52 6.16 7.88 -18.88
N VAL A 53 5.69 8.47 -19.97
CA VAL A 53 5.17 7.75 -21.14
C VAL A 53 6.25 7.73 -22.19
N ILE A 54 6.72 6.54 -22.56
CA ILE A 54 7.74 6.35 -23.59
C ILE A 54 7.11 5.93 -24.92
N ASP A 55 7.70 6.35 -26.03
CA ASP A 55 7.38 5.84 -27.37
C ASP A 55 8.42 4.79 -27.79
N ILE A 56 8.03 3.51 -27.70
CA ILE A 56 8.92 2.39 -28.02
C ILE A 56 9.19 2.21 -29.51
N THR A 57 8.54 3.01 -30.38
CA THR A 57 8.86 3.03 -31.81
C THR A 57 9.98 4.03 -32.13
N LYS A 58 10.31 4.92 -31.19
CA LYS A 58 11.31 5.98 -31.34
C LYS A 58 12.51 5.82 -30.40
N GLY A 59 12.50 4.80 -29.54
CA GLY A 59 13.56 4.54 -28.56
C GLY A 59 13.47 3.14 -27.96
N ALA A 60 14.36 2.88 -27.02
CA ALA A 60 14.48 1.60 -26.33
C ALA A 60 13.19 1.23 -25.56
N ASP A 61 12.84 -0.06 -25.60
CA ASP A 61 11.72 -0.62 -24.84
C ASP A 61 12.17 -1.10 -23.44
N VAL A 62 11.20 -1.35 -22.57
CA VAL A 62 11.35 -1.98 -21.25
C VAL A 62 11.30 -3.51 -21.32
N ALA A 63 10.97 -4.09 -22.48
CA ALA A 63 10.91 -5.54 -22.66
C ALA A 63 12.24 -6.21 -22.25
N GLY A 64 12.21 -7.11 -21.27
CA GLY A 64 13.37 -7.81 -20.73
C GLY A 64 14.02 -7.18 -19.49
N MET A 65 13.49 -6.06 -18.96
CA MET A 65 13.92 -5.60 -17.63
C MET A 65 13.35 -6.47 -16.52
N PRO A 66 14.15 -6.82 -15.49
CA PRO A 66 13.57 -7.25 -14.23
C PRO A 66 12.69 -6.10 -13.74
N GLN A 67 11.39 -6.35 -13.58
CA GLN A 67 10.55 -5.41 -12.88
C GLN A 67 11.18 -5.21 -11.50
N ARG A 68 11.66 -4.01 -11.19
CA ARG A 68 12.08 -3.60 -9.83
C ARG A 68 10.91 -3.51 -8.83
N ASN A 69 9.86 -4.28 -9.08
CA ASN A 69 8.75 -4.56 -8.17
C ASN A 69 8.88 -5.98 -7.59
N GLY A 70 10.07 -6.59 -7.67
CA GLY A 70 10.37 -7.87 -7.04
C GLY A 70 10.65 -7.73 -5.54
N PRO A 71 10.39 -8.78 -4.74
CA PRO A 71 10.62 -8.80 -3.29
C PRO A 71 12.05 -8.42 -2.89
N GLU A 72 13.06 -8.73 -3.73
CA GLU A 72 14.47 -8.38 -3.51
C GLU A 72 14.74 -6.88 -3.44
N SER A 73 14.00 -6.05 -4.20
CA SER A 73 14.18 -4.59 -4.18
C SER A 73 13.60 -3.93 -2.93
N PHE A 74 12.65 -4.58 -2.26
CA PHE A 74 11.93 -4.05 -1.10
C PHE A 74 12.46 -4.61 0.22
N GLU A 75 12.95 -5.85 0.25
CA GLU A 75 13.70 -6.36 1.40
C GLU A 75 14.99 -5.55 1.62
N ALA A 76 15.64 -5.14 0.53
CA ALA A 76 16.72 -4.16 0.58
C ALA A 76 16.25 -2.80 1.16
N GLN A 77 15.05 -2.32 0.83
CA GLN A 77 14.51 -1.07 1.40
C GLN A 77 14.21 -1.21 2.90
N LEU A 78 13.66 -2.34 3.34
CA LEU A 78 13.48 -2.61 4.76
C LEU A 78 14.81 -2.60 5.51
N LEU A 79 15.81 -3.33 4.98
CA LEU A 79 17.13 -3.43 5.61
C LEU A 79 17.90 -2.11 5.61
N ASN A 80 17.55 -1.18 4.72
CA ASN A 80 18.08 0.18 4.73
C ASN A 80 17.42 1.07 5.80
N ALA A 81 16.15 0.80 6.16
CA ALA A 81 15.38 1.62 7.09
C ALA A 81 15.33 1.06 8.52
N PHE A 82 15.48 -0.26 8.67
CA PHE A 82 15.30 -0.98 9.93
C PHE A 82 16.37 -2.06 10.10
N SER A 83 16.75 -2.32 11.34
CA SER A 83 17.63 -3.43 11.68
C SER A 83 16.96 -4.78 11.45
N LYS A 84 17.77 -5.83 11.29
CA LYS A 84 17.26 -7.21 11.16
C LYS A 84 16.41 -7.64 12.35
N SER A 85 16.74 -7.20 13.56
CA SER A 85 15.96 -7.51 14.76
C SER A 85 14.61 -6.80 14.78
N GLU A 86 14.53 -5.54 14.35
CA GLU A 86 13.26 -4.81 14.19
C GLU A 86 12.34 -5.48 13.17
N ILE A 87 12.89 -5.88 12.02
CA ILE A 87 12.14 -6.61 10.98
C ILE A 87 11.66 -7.96 11.51
N SER A 88 12.53 -8.72 12.18
CA SER A 88 12.17 -10.02 12.76
C SER A 88 11.10 -9.90 13.84
N ARG A 89 11.21 -8.91 14.74
CA ARG A 89 10.17 -8.61 15.74
C ARG A 89 8.85 -8.28 15.06
N ALA A 90 8.85 -7.38 14.07
CA ALA A 90 7.64 -7.03 13.32
C ALA A 90 6.98 -8.24 12.64
N ARG A 91 7.78 -9.13 12.03
CA ARG A 91 7.27 -10.38 11.43
C ARG A 91 6.64 -11.29 12.49
N GLN A 92 7.25 -11.40 13.67
CA GLN A 92 6.71 -12.17 14.79
C GLN A 92 5.40 -11.56 15.32
N SER A 93 5.35 -10.25 15.54
CA SER A 93 4.15 -9.54 15.98
C SER A 93 2.97 -9.77 15.03
N ILE A 94 3.22 -9.69 13.71
CA ILE A 94 2.21 -9.96 12.68
C ILE A 94 1.75 -11.41 12.74
N HIS A 95 2.69 -12.36 12.87
CA HIS A 95 2.37 -13.78 12.99
C HIS A 95 1.45 -14.06 14.19
N ASP A 96 1.71 -13.42 15.33
CA ASP A 96 0.97 -13.67 16.57
C ASP A 96 -0.42 -13.02 16.58
N VAL A 97 -0.59 -11.91 15.85
CA VAL A 97 -1.88 -11.22 15.71
C VAL A 97 -2.75 -11.83 14.61
N ALA A 98 -2.15 -12.45 13.59
CA ALA A 98 -2.87 -12.95 12.42
C ALA A 98 -4.05 -13.90 12.73
N PRO A 99 -3.98 -14.86 13.68
CA PRO A 99 -5.11 -15.73 13.99
C PRO A 99 -6.36 -14.97 14.44
N HIS A 100 -6.18 -13.95 15.30
CA HIS A 100 -7.27 -13.12 15.80
C HIS A 100 -7.91 -12.30 14.68
N LEU A 101 -7.10 -11.73 13.79
CA LEU A 101 -7.60 -10.96 12.65
C LEU A 101 -8.34 -11.82 11.64
N ARG A 102 -7.82 -13.01 11.34
CA ARG A 102 -8.50 -13.94 10.44
C ARG A 102 -9.87 -14.32 11.01
N HIS A 103 -9.97 -14.57 12.32
CA HIS A 103 -11.24 -14.87 12.97
C HIS A 103 -12.23 -13.70 12.88
N VAL A 104 -11.79 -12.45 13.16
CA VAL A 104 -12.63 -11.24 13.01
C VAL A 104 -13.17 -11.09 11.59
N LEU A 105 -12.31 -11.26 10.58
CA LEU A 105 -12.71 -11.14 9.17
C LEU A 105 -13.61 -12.30 8.72
N GLU A 106 -13.35 -13.51 9.19
CA GLU A 106 -14.15 -14.69 8.88
C GLU A 106 -15.55 -14.58 9.49
N ASP A 107 -15.66 -14.18 10.75
CA ASP A 107 -16.94 -13.92 11.41
C ASP A 107 -17.71 -12.83 10.66
N ALA A 108 -17.05 -11.72 10.32
CA ALA A 108 -17.68 -10.63 9.56
C ALA A 108 -18.21 -11.11 8.21
N ARG A 109 -17.49 -12.02 7.54
CA ARG A 109 -17.90 -12.58 6.25
C ARG A 109 -19.05 -13.59 6.36
N VAL A 110 -19.05 -14.43 7.40
CA VAL A 110 -20.04 -15.51 7.56
C VAL A 110 -21.32 -15.01 8.24
N ASN A 111 -21.18 -14.18 9.27
CA ASN A 111 -22.28 -13.77 10.15
C ASN A 111 -22.76 -12.33 9.89
N GLY A 112 -22.02 -11.54 9.11
CA GLY A 112 -22.30 -10.11 8.92
C GLY A 112 -21.96 -9.25 10.15
N CYS A 113 -21.34 -9.84 11.17
CA CYS A 113 -20.85 -9.18 12.37
C CYS A 113 -19.53 -9.83 12.82
N PHE A 114 -18.75 -9.15 13.66
CA PHE A 114 -17.51 -9.71 14.20
C PHE A 114 -17.58 -9.86 15.72
N ALA A 115 -16.84 -10.82 16.27
CA ALA A 115 -16.68 -10.96 17.70
C ALA A 115 -15.88 -9.78 18.29
N ASP A 116 -16.55 -8.97 19.11
CA ASP A 116 -15.94 -7.81 19.79
C ASP A 116 -14.72 -8.20 20.65
N GLU A 117 -14.78 -9.36 21.31
CA GLU A 117 -13.68 -9.88 22.12
C GLU A 117 -12.43 -10.22 21.28
N ALA A 118 -12.62 -10.81 20.10
CA ALA A 118 -11.53 -11.14 19.19
C ALA A 118 -10.88 -9.87 18.60
N ALA A 119 -11.71 -8.89 18.23
CA ALA A 119 -11.23 -7.61 17.72
C ALA A 119 -10.50 -6.80 18.80
N SER A 120 -11.05 -6.74 20.01
CA SER A 120 -10.41 -6.11 21.18
C SER A 120 -9.06 -6.77 21.50
N THR A 121 -9.01 -8.11 21.53
CA THR A 121 -7.75 -8.86 21.75
C THR A 121 -6.71 -8.54 20.69
N ALA A 122 -7.11 -8.47 19.42
CA ALA A 122 -6.21 -8.12 18.34
C ALA A 122 -5.66 -6.70 18.50
N VAL A 123 -6.52 -5.72 18.81
CA VAL A 123 -6.11 -4.32 19.02
C VAL A 123 -5.16 -4.18 20.20
N GLU A 124 -5.46 -4.80 21.35
CA GLU A 124 -4.58 -4.75 22.53
C GLU A 124 -3.19 -5.32 22.22
N ARG A 125 -3.14 -6.44 21.48
CA ARG A 125 -1.85 -6.98 21.00
C ARG A 125 -1.13 -6.00 20.09
N ILE A 126 -1.81 -5.40 19.10
CA ILE A 126 -1.19 -4.39 18.22
C ILE A 126 -0.70 -3.19 19.03
N MET A 127 -1.44 -2.75 20.05
CA MET A 127 -1.05 -1.65 20.93
C MET A 127 0.23 -1.95 21.69
N LEU A 128 0.42 -3.18 22.18
CA LEU A 128 1.65 -3.62 22.83
C LEU A 128 2.83 -3.65 21.84
N GLU A 129 2.63 -4.25 20.67
CA GLU A 129 3.68 -4.44 19.65
C GLU A 129 4.14 -3.12 18.99
N THR A 130 3.28 -2.10 18.99
CA THR A 130 3.58 -0.79 18.39
C THR A 130 4.44 0.11 19.27
N LEU A 131 4.61 -0.17 20.57
CA LEU A 131 5.33 0.72 21.49
C LEU A 131 6.74 1.07 21.02
N ASP A 132 7.50 0.07 20.56
CA ASP A 132 8.93 0.23 20.25
C ASP A 132 9.30 -0.12 18.80
N ASN A 133 8.32 -0.46 17.95
CA ASN A 133 8.59 -1.00 16.61
C ASN A 133 7.55 -0.65 15.54
N THR A 134 6.76 0.42 15.74
CA THR A 134 5.66 0.82 14.83
C THR A 134 6.09 0.91 13.37
N GLY A 135 7.23 1.58 13.09
CA GLY A 135 7.68 1.83 11.72
C GLY A 135 7.96 0.53 10.95
N ALA A 136 8.72 -0.39 11.56
CA ALA A 136 9.02 -1.68 10.96
C ALA A 136 7.76 -2.55 10.83
N LEU A 137 6.87 -2.49 11.82
CA LEU A 137 5.62 -3.24 11.85
C LEU A 137 4.68 -2.85 10.70
N ILE A 138 4.49 -1.54 10.46
CA ILE A 138 3.71 -1.04 9.31
C ILE A 138 4.41 -1.39 7.99
N ALA A 139 5.73 -1.25 7.91
CA ALA A 139 6.49 -1.53 6.70
C ALA A 139 6.41 -3.02 6.32
N VAL A 140 6.57 -3.93 7.29
CA VAL A 140 6.46 -5.38 7.07
C VAL A 140 5.04 -5.78 6.69
N ALA A 141 4.02 -5.23 7.33
CA ALA A 141 2.62 -5.53 7.03
C ALA A 141 2.26 -5.18 5.57
N LYS A 142 2.84 -4.11 5.02
CA LYS A 142 2.63 -3.69 3.62
C LYS A 142 3.29 -4.58 2.56
N LEU A 143 4.16 -5.53 2.94
CA LEU A 143 5.01 -6.26 1.98
C LEU A 143 4.44 -7.57 1.44
N LYS A 144 3.54 -8.26 2.16
CA LYS A 144 3.12 -9.59 1.69
C LYS A 144 2.15 -9.49 0.52
N GLN A 145 2.49 -10.20 -0.57
CA GLN A 145 1.70 -10.22 -1.81
C GLN A 145 0.68 -11.36 -1.85
N LYS A 146 -0.44 -11.01 -2.50
CA LYS A 146 -1.51 -11.80 -3.14
C LYS A 146 -2.52 -12.55 -2.28
N ASP A 147 -2.13 -13.32 -1.27
CA ASP A 147 -3.11 -14.21 -0.59
C ASP A 147 -3.53 -13.75 0.82
N GLU A 148 -2.86 -12.75 1.38
CA GLU A 148 -3.06 -12.26 2.76
C GLU A 148 -3.43 -10.76 2.85
N ILE A 149 -3.80 -10.14 1.72
CA ILE A 149 -3.90 -8.68 1.56
C ILE A 149 -4.86 -8.04 2.57
N THR A 150 -6.01 -8.66 2.84
CA THR A 150 -7.08 -8.01 3.62
C THR A 150 -6.72 -7.85 5.09
N PHE A 151 -6.22 -8.89 5.77
CA PHE A 151 -5.91 -8.77 7.20
C PHE A 151 -4.66 -7.95 7.48
N LEU A 152 -3.65 -8.02 6.61
CA LEU A 152 -2.43 -7.24 6.77
C LEU A 152 -2.67 -5.76 6.52
N HIS A 153 -3.58 -5.43 5.61
CA HIS A 153 -4.07 -4.07 5.44
C HIS A 153 -4.78 -3.57 6.71
N SER A 154 -5.75 -4.33 7.23
CA SER A 154 -6.42 -4.00 8.50
C SER A 154 -5.44 -3.83 9.66
N PHE A 155 -4.45 -4.72 9.77
CA PHE A 155 -3.40 -4.64 10.77
C PHE A 155 -2.57 -3.35 10.63
N ALA A 156 -2.09 -3.05 9.41
CA ALA A 156 -1.26 -1.88 9.14
C ALA A 156 -2.01 -0.57 9.42
N VAL A 157 -3.30 -0.50 9.04
CA VAL A 157 -4.15 0.66 9.31
C VAL A 157 -4.41 0.80 10.81
N SER A 158 -4.75 -0.29 11.51
CA SER A 158 -4.90 -0.29 12.97
C SER A 158 -3.63 0.21 13.68
N ALA A 159 -2.45 -0.31 13.31
CA ALA A 159 -1.17 0.12 13.86
C ALA A 159 -0.90 1.61 13.60
N LEU A 160 -1.22 2.11 12.39
CA LEU A 160 -1.10 3.52 12.05
C LEU A 160 -2.03 4.39 12.90
N MET A 161 -3.29 3.99 13.08
CA MET A 161 -4.28 4.70 13.89
C MET A 161 -3.88 4.77 15.36
N ILE A 162 -3.34 3.68 15.91
CA ILE A 162 -2.80 3.63 17.27
C ILE A 162 -1.63 4.59 17.43
N ALA A 163 -0.67 4.54 16.50
CA ALA A 163 0.50 5.41 16.52
C ALA A 163 0.11 6.89 16.38
N PHE A 164 -0.85 7.19 15.49
CA PHE A 164 -1.40 8.53 15.31
C PHE A 164 -2.07 9.03 16.59
N GLY A 165 -2.96 8.23 17.19
CA GLY A 165 -3.66 8.60 18.43
C GLY A 165 -2.70 8.89 19.59
N ARG A 166 -1.67 8.04 19.75
CA ARG A 166 -0.60 8.26 20.75
C ARG A 166 0.20 9.52 20.45
N GLY A 167 0.57 9.76 19.19
CA GLY A 167 1.31 10.96 18.78
C GLY A 167 0.55 12.26 19.05
N LEU A 168 -0.79 12.21 19.06
CA LEU A 168 -1.66 13.32 19.44
C LEU A 168 -1.89 13.46 20.96
N GLY A 169 -1.37 12.53 21.77
CA GLY A 169 -1.56 12.55 23.23
C GLY A 169 -2.94 12.10 23.69
N HIS A 170 -3.68 11.34 22.89
CA HIS A 170 -4.96 10.76 23.32
C HIS A 170 -4.78 9.73 24.43
N ARG A 171 -5.83 9.56 25.24
CA ARG A 171 -5.85 8.56 26.32
C ARG A 171 -5.88 7.15 25.73
N GLN A 172 -5.43 6.18 26.51
CA GLN A 172 -5.33 4.79 26.07
C GLN A 172 -6.67 4.22 25.56
N GLU A 173 -7.79 4.58 26.20
CA GLU A 173 -9.13 4.18 25.77
C GLU A 173 -9.47 4.71 24.37
N ASP A 174 -9.18 5.99 24.11
CA ASP A 174 -9.45 6.63 22.82
C ASP A 174 -8.53 6.04 21.73
N VAL A 175 -7.26 5.76 22.07
CA VAL A 175 -6.31 5.08 21.18
C VAL A 175 -6.79 3.66 20.82
N ARG A 176 -7.37 2.93 21.78
CA ARG A 176 -7.96 1.61 21.52
C ARG A 176 -9.11 1.70 20.53
N VAL A 177 -9.99 2.69 20.69
CA VAL A 177 -11.10 2.92 19.76
C VAL A 177 -10.58 3.26 18.36
N LEU A 178 -9.54 4.08 18.24
CA LEU A 178 -8.90 4.37 16.96
C LEU A 178 -8.30 3.12 16.31
N GLY A 179 -7.63 2.28 17.09
CA GLY A 179 -7.10 0.99 16.63
C GLY A 179 -8.20 0.07 16.12
N LEU A 180 -9.28 -0.08 16.90
CA LEU A 180 -10.44 -0.88 16.50
C LEU A 180 -11.05 -0.35 15.19
N GLY A 181 -11.27 0.96 15.09
CA GLY A 181 -11.76 1.59 13.87
C GLY A 181 -10.87 1.31 12.66
N GLY A 182 -9.54 1.43 12.83
CA GLY A 182 -8.58 1.08 11.78
C GLY A 182 -8.61 -0.41 11.39
N LEU A 183 -8.87 -1.30 12.35
CA LEU A 183 -8.98 -2.73 12.10
C LEU A 183 -10.18 -3.08 11.22
N VAL A 184 -11.34 -2.49 11.54
CA VAL A 184 -12.62 -2.86 10.92
C VAL A 184 -13.09 -1.91 9.83
N HIS A 185 -12.34 -0.84 9.52
CA HIS A 185 -12.75 0.23 8.60
C HIS A 185 -13.27 -0.26 7.23
N ASP A 186 -12.70 -1.36 6.74
CA ASP A 186 -12.96 -1.91 5.41
C ASP A 186 -13.85 -3.17 5.44
N LEU A 187 -14.47 -3.52 6.58
CA LEU A 187 -15.28 -4.75 6.71
C LEU A 187 -16.41 -4.83 5.68
N GLY A 188 -17.04 -3.71 5.33
CA GLY A 188 -18.11 -3.70 4.33
C GLY A 188 -17.67 -4.12 2.92
N LYS A 189 -16.36 -4.24 2.65
CA LYS A 189 -15.86 -4.84 1.40
C LYS A 189 -16.22 -6.32 1.27
N MET A 190 -16.53 -7.01 2.38
CA MET A 190 -17.02 -8.39 2.37
C MET A 190 -18.36 -8.54 1.64
N ALA A 191 -19.13 -7.45 1.51
CA ALA A 191 -20.40 -7.42 0.77
C ALA A 191 -20.24 -7.01 -0.70
N ILE A 192 -19.00 -6.93 -1.21
CA ILE A 192 -18.68 -6.69 -2.63
C ILE A 192 -18.32 -8.04 -3.27
N PRO A 193 -18.84 -8.36 -4.47
CA PRO A 193 -18.44 -9.57 -5.18
C PRO A 193 -16.92 -9.64 -5.46
N ASP A 194 -16.32 -10.81 -5.25
CA ASP A 194 -14.88 -11.04 -5.43
C ASP A 194 -14.37 -10.69 -6.83
N HIS A 195 -15.18 -10.94 -7.86
CA HIS A 195 -14.81 -10.62 -9.25
C HIS A 195 -14.71 -9.11 -9.52
N ILE A 196 -15.37 -8.28 -8.70
CA ILE A 196 -15.25 -6.82 -8.72
C ILE A 196 -14.05 -6.39 -7.88
N LEU A 197 -13.94 -6.90 -6.65
CA LEU A 197 -12.87 -6.52 -5.72
C LEU A 197 -11.48 -6.89 -6.25
N ASN A 198 -11.37 -8.02 -6.95
CA ASN A 198 -10.11 -8.54 -7.48
C ASN A 198 -9.96 -8.34 -9.01
N LYS A 199 -10.79 -7.47 -9.62
CA LYS A 199 -10.78 -7.27 -11.08
C LYS A 199 -9.40 -6.80 -11.56
N PRO A 200 -8.72 -7.53 -12.46
CA PRO A 200 -7.46 -7.09 -13.03
C PRO A 200 -7.72 -5.99 -14.06
N GLY A 201 -7.77 -4.73 -13.63
CA GLY A 201 -7.98 -3.59 -14.51
C GLY A 201 -8.78 -2.46 -13.87
N LYS A 202 -9.27 -1.53 -14.70
CA LYS A 202 -10.16 -0.47 -14.22
C LYS A 202 -11.55 -1.04 -13.97
N LEU A 203 -12.16 -0.61 -12.86
CA LEU A 203 -13.57 -0.83 -12.60
C LEU A 203 -14.42 0.03 -13.56
N THR A 204 -15.60 -0.46 -13.94
CA THR A 204 -16.63 0.36 -14.58
C THR A 204 -17.20 1.35 -13.57
N SER A 205 -18.01 2.31 -14.05
CA SER A 205 -18.75 3.23 -13.19
C SER A 205 -19.60 2.48 -12.16
N GLU A 206 -20.33 1.47 -12.62
CA GLU A 206 -21.28 0.69 -11.81
C GLU A 206 -20.53 -0.17 -10.78
N GLU A 207 -19.42 -0.79 -11.18
CA GLU A 207 -18.54 -1.54 -10.28
C GLU A 207 -17.91 -0.63 -9.22
N MET A 208 -17.51 0.59 -9.60
CA MET A 208 -16.97 1.57 -8.67
C MET A 208 -18.02 2.04 -7.67
N ASP A 209 -19.27 2.21 -8.08
CA ASP A 209 -20.35 2.60 -7.18
C ASP A 209 -20.65 1.52 -6.13
N LEU A 210 -20.56 0.24 -6.52
CA LEU A 210 -20.62 -0.88 -5.57
C LEU A 210 -19.48 -0.84 -4.55
N VAL A 211 -18.26 -0.49 -4.97
CA VAL A 211 -17.11 -0.33 -4.07
C VAL A 211 -17.29 0.88 -3.16
N ARG A 212 -17.80 2.01 -3.66
CA ARG A 212 -18.05 3.23 -2.86
C ARG A 212 -19.07 3.01 -1.75
N ALA A 213 -19.98 2.07 -1.91
CA ALA A 213 -20.99 1.73 -0.91
C ALA A 213 -20.46 0.90 0.27
N HIS A 214 -19.20 0.44 0.25
CA HIS A 214 -18.67 -0.41 1.32
C HIS A 214 -18.71 0.20 2.72
N PRO A 215 -18.50 1.51 2.95
CA PRO A 215 -18.59 2.05 4.30
C PRO A 215 -20.02 1.94 4.84
N GLN A 216 -21.04 2.23 4.01
CA GLN A 216 -22.44 2.11 4.39
C GLN A 216 -22.86 0.65 4.60
N LYS A 217 -22.28 -0.29 3.85
CA LYS A 217 -22.53 -1.73 4.04
C LYS A 217 -21.86 -2.30 5.29
N GLY A 218 -20.84 -1.63 5.82
CA GLY A 218 -20.12 -2.05 7.03
C GLY A 218 -20.62 -1.39 8.32
N TYR A 219 -21.44 -0.34 8.23
CA TYR A 219 -22.08 0.36 9.35
C TYR A 219 -23.34 -0.37 9.79
#